data_AF-A0A349B4D8-F1
#
_entry.id   AF-A0A349B4D8-F1
#
_cell.length_a   1.000
_cell.length_b   1.000
_cell.length_c   1.000
_cell.angle_alpha   90.00
_cell.angle_beta   90.00
_cell.angle_gamma   90.00
#
_symmetry.space_group_name_H-M   'P 1'
#
loop_
_entity.id
_entity.type
_entity.pdbx_description
1 polymer ?
#
loop_
_entity_poly.entity_id
_entity_poly.type
_entity_poly.pdbx_seq_one_letter_code
_entity_poly.pdbx_strand_id
1 'polypeptide(L)'
;CFTFAVGELVGASPELLVSRAGETVRAHPMAGTAPRGGDPTTDARLAATLLASSKDRAEHQITIDMVWETLLPFSSYVDSEPEPSIVAVANVQHL
;
A
#
# COMPACT_ATOMS: atom_id res chain seq x y z
N CYS A 1 10.11 4.95 -1.78
CA CYS A 1 9.54 4.98 -3.15
C CYS A 1 10.53 4.38 -4.13
N PHE A 2 10.02 3.68 -5.15
CA PHE A 2 10.77 3.29 -6.34
C PHE A 2 10.84 4.47 -7.31
N THR A 3 12.04 4.80 -7.79
CA THR A 3 12.25 5.91 -8.73
C THR A 3 12.49 5.36 -10.14
N PHE A 4 11.93 6.02 -11.15
CA PHE A 4 12.07 5.61 -12.55
C PHE A 4 12.19 6.82 -13.49
N ALA A 5 12.92 6.63 -14.57
CA ALA A 5 13.04 7.55 -15.70
C ALA A 5 13.13 6.73 -16.99
N VAL A 6 12.05 6.70 -17.78
CA VAL A 6 11.93 5.90 -19.01
C VAL A 6 11.39 6.81 -20.12
N GLY A 7 12.24 7.14 -21.10
CA GLY A 7 11.89 8.14 -22.10
C GLY A 7 11.58 9.50 -21.45
N GLU A 8 10.39 10.03 -21.70
CA GLU A 8 9.91 11.29 -21.09
C GLU A 8 9.12 11.07 -19.78
N LEU A 9 9.00 9.82 -19.31
CA LEU A 9 8.27 9.49 -18.08
C LEU A 9 9.23 9.42 -16.89
N VAL A 10 9.02 10.28 -15.88
CA VAL A 10 9.78 10.29 -14.62
C VAL A 10 8.83 10.22 -13.44
N GLY A 11 9.17 9.43 -12.41
CA GLY A 11 8.34 9.32 -11.21
C GLY A 11 9.01 8.65 -10.02
N ALA A 12 8.31 8.72 -8.89
CA ALA A 12 8.71 8.11 -7.62
C ALA A 12 7.49 7.46 -6.94
N SER A 13 7.17 6.22 -7.32
CA SER A 13 6.00 5.51 -6.77
C SER A 13 6.31 4.91 -5.40
N PRO A 14 5.47 5.10 -4.37
CA PRO A 14 5.57 4.33 -3.14
C PRO A 14 5.01 2.91 -3.28
N GLU A 15 4.10 2.71 -4.23
CA GLU A 15 3.33 1.49 -4.40
C GLU A 15 4.05 0.49 -5.31
N LEU A 16 4.07 -0.77 -4.89
CA LEU A 16 4.57 -1.89 -5.67
C LEU A 16 3.40 -2.60 -6.34
N LEU A 17 3.28 -2.43 -7.66
CA LEU A 17 2.28 -3.15 -8.45
C LEU A 17 2.51 -4.67 -8.38
N VAL A 18 3.67 -5.12 -8.86
CA VAL A 18 4.08 -6.52 -8.79
C VAL A 18 5.60 -6.63 -8.87
N SER A 19 6.18 -7.56 -8.13
CA SER A 19 7.56 -8.00 -8.29
C SER A 19 7.63 -9.51 -8.28
N ARG A 20 8.65 -10.07 -8.95
CA ARG A 20 8.92 -11.51 -8.95
C ARG A 20 10.38 -11.76 -8.62
N ALA A 21 10.62 -12.65 -7.65
CA ALA A 21 11.93 -13.16 -7.31
C ALA A 21 11.87 -14.69 -7.30
N GLY A 22 12.46 -15.33 -8.32
CA GLY A 22 12.31 -16.77 -8.53
C GLY A 22 10.85 -17.15 -8.77
N GLU A 23 10.29 -17.97 -7.89
CA GLU A 23 8.88 -18.40 -7.92
C GLU A 23 7.97 -17.55 -7.02
N THR A 24 8.54 -16.64 -6.23
CA THR A 24 7.77 -15.76 -5.34
C THR A 24 7.35 -14.49 -6.07
N VAL A 25 6.04 -14.24 -6.10
CA VAL A 25 5.43 -12.98 -6.56
C VAL A 25 5.01 -12.16 -5.34
N ARG A 26 5.20 -10.85 -5.37
CA ARG A 26 4.74 -9.91 -4.33
C ARG A 26 4.06 -8.70 -4.94
N ALA A 27 2.98 -8.26 -4.32
CA ALA A 27 2.35 -6.96 -4.53
C ALA A 27 2.26 -6.23 -3.19
N HIS A 28 2.17 -4.90 -3.22
CA HIS A 28 1.95 -4.10 -2.02
C HIS A 28 0.96 -2.98 -2.37
N PRO A 29 -0.33 -3.33 -2.56
CA PRO A 29 -1.35 -2.35 -2.86
C PRO A 29 -1.53 -1.38 -1.68
N MET A 30 -1.78 -0.11 -1.97
CA MET A 30 -1.97 0.93 -0.96
C MET A 30 -3.31 1.63 -1.18
N ALA A 31 -4.15 1.66 -0.15
CA ALA A 31 -5.49 2.23 -0.23
C ALA A 31 -5.91 2.80 1.12
N GLY A 32 -6.48 4.01 1.13
CA GLY A 32 -6.57 4.84 2.33
C GLY A 32 -5.41 5.82 2.38
N THR A 33 -5.68 7.07 2.75
CA THR A 33 -4.67 8.14 2.73
C THR A 33 -4.92 9.16 3.83
N ALA A 34 -3.87 9.51 4.55
CA ALA A 34 -3.86 10.64 5.48
C ALA A 34 -2.67 11.56 5.17
N PRO A 35 -2.79 12.87 5.42
CA PRO A 35 -1.66 13.79 5.27
C PRO A 35 -0.57 13.52 6.32
N ARG A 36 0.63 14.03 6.07
CA ARG A 36 1.64 14.29 7.10
C ARG A 36 1.43 15.70 7.68
N GLY A 37 1.40 15.82 9.00
CA GLY A 37 1.26 17.08 9.74
C GLY A 37 2.57 17.84 9.94
N GLY A 38 3.72 17.21 9.69
CA GLY A 38 5.05 17.85 9.77
C GLY A 38 5.72 17.76 11.15
N ASP A 39 5.04 17.19 12.15
CA ASP A 39 5.62 16.81 13.43
C ASP A 39 5.24 15.37 13.81
N PRO A 40 6.10 14.65 14.56
CA PRO A 40 5.87 13.23 14.87
C PRO A 40 4.57 12.95 15.64
N THR A 41 4.12 13.87 16.50
CA THR A 41 2.93 13.68 17.33
C THR A 41 1.67 13.79 16.49
N THR A 42 1.59 14.81 15.64
CA THR A 42 0.47 14.97 14.70
C THR A 42 0.43 13.84 13.70
N ASP A 43 1.58 13.43 13.16
CA ASP A 43 1.69 12.33 12.22
C ASP A 43 1.18 11.01 12.81
N ALA A 44 1.59 10.69 14.04
CA ALA A 44 1.13 9.49 14.74
C ALA A 44 -0.38 9.52 15.01
N ARG A 45 -0.93 10.68 15.36
CA ARG A 45 -2.38 10.83 15.56
C ARG A 45 -3.16 10.64 14.26
N LEU A 46 -2.67 11.20 13.15
CA LEU A 46 -3.29 11.04 11.82
C LEU A 46 -3.21 9.59 11.34
N ALA A 47 -2.06 8.93 11.54
CA ALA A 47 -1.88 7.51 11.24
C ALA A 47 -2.83 6.62 12.05
N ALA A 48 -2.94 6.86 13.36
CA ALA A 48 -3.88 6.14 14.22
C ALA A 48 -5.34 6.37 13.81
N THR A 49 -5.69 7.58 13.38
CA THR A 49 -7.02 7.90 12.86
C THR A 49 -7.31 7.12 11.57
N LEU A 50 -6.34 7.05 10.66
CA LEU A 50 -6.45 6.29 9.41
C LEU A 50 -6.62 4.78 9.69
N LEU A 51 -5.78 4.21 10.57
CA LEU A 51 -5.87 2.80 10.99
C LEU A 51 -7.22 2.44 11.64
N ALA A 52 -7.83 3.38 12.36
CA ALA A 52 -9.11 3.17 13.04
C ALA A 52 -10.34 3.46 12.14
N SER A 53 -10.15 4.02 10.95
CA SER A 53 -11.24 4.39 10.06
C SER A 53 -11.89 3.14 9.45
N SER A 54 -13.15 2.87 9.83
CA SER A 54 -13.91 1.74 9.28
C SER A 54 -14.10 1.86 7.76
N LYS A 55 -14.22 3.08 7.24
CA LYS A 55 -14.32 3.36 5.82
C LYS A 55 -13.02 3.00 5.10
N ASP A 56 -11.89 3.58 5.52
CA ASP A 56 -10.60 3.37 4.84
C ASP A 56 -10.18 1.90 4.93
N ARG A 57 -10.43 1.23 6.06
CA ARG A 57 -10.21 -0.23 6.20
C ARG A 57 -11.05 -1.04 5.22
N ALA A 58 -12.32 -0.68 5.01
CA ALA A 58 -13.18 -1.38 4.07
C ALA A 58 -12.72 -1.17 2.61
N GLU A 59 -12.34 0.05 2.24
CA GLU A 59 -11.77 0.36 0.92
C GLU A 59 -10.44 -0.36 0.69
N HIS A 60 -9.59 -0.42 1.73
CA HIS A 60 -8.34 -1.17 1.68
C HIS A 60 -8.59 -2.67 1.50
N GLN A 61 -9.53 -3.26 2.25
CA GLN A 61 -9.86 -4.68 2.11
C GLN A 61 -10.36 -5.03 0.70
N ILE A 62 -11.20 -4.20 0.09
CA ILE A 62 -11.63 -4.40 -1.32
C ILE A 62 -10.41 -4.43 -2.26
N THR A 63 -9.42 -3.59 -2.00
CA THR A 63 -8.18 -3.56 -2.80
C THR A 63 -7.36 -4.83 -2.62
N ILE A 64 -7.23 -5.32 -1.37
CA ILE A 64 -6.58 -6.59 -1.05
C ILE A 64 -7.28 -7.76 -1.73
N ASP A 65 -8.61 -7.84 -1.62
CA ASP A 65 -9.42 -8.89 -2.22
C ASP A 65 -9.25 -8.93 -3.74
N MET A 66 -9.25 -7.76 -4.40
CA MET A 66 -9.03 -7.67 -5.84
C MET A 66 -7.64 -8.18 -6.26
N VAL A 67 -6.59 -7.81 -5.53
CA VAL A 67 -5.22 -8.29 -5.82
C VAL A 67 -5.13 -9.79 -5.57
N TRP A 68 -5.74 -10.28 -4.50
CA TRP A 68 -5.79 -11.70 -4.19
C TRP A 68 -6.47 -12.50 -5.31
N GLU A 69 -7.68 -12.11 -5.70
CA GLU A 69 -8.45 -12.73 -6.78
C GLU A 69 -7.70 -12.70 -8.12
N THR A 70 -6.93 -11.63 -8.36
CA THR A 70 -6.12 -11.47 -9.58
C THR A 70 -4.91 -12.40 -9.61
N LEU A 71 -4.23 -12.58 -8.48
CA LEU A 71 -2.99 -13.38 -8.42
C LEU A 71 -3.22 -14.87 -8.22
N LEU A 72 -4.33 -15.26 -7.57
CA LEU A 72 -4.63 -16.65 -7.23
C LEU A 72 -4.62 -17.60 -8.44
N PRO A 73 -5.18 -17.27 -9.62
CA PRO A 73 -5.15 -18.16 -10.79
C PRO A 73 -3.74 -18.48 -11.30
N PHE A 74 -2.74 -17.68 -10.94
CA PHE A 74 -1.35 -17.83 -11.38
C PHE A 74 -0.42 -18.32 -10.27
N SER A 75 -0.95 -18.56 -9.06
CA SER A 75 -0.18 -18.84 -7.86
C SER A 75 -0.68 -20.11 -7.19
N SER A 76 0.22 -20.93 -6.63
CA SER A 76 -0.20 -22.11 -5.87
C SER A 76 -0.99 -21.75 -4.60
N TYR A 77 -0.68 -20.60 -4.01
CA TYR A 77 -1.43 -19.95 -2.95
C TYR A 77 -1.13 -18.45 -2.99
N VAL A 78 -1.97 -17.66 -2.32
CA VAL A 78 -1.74 -16.24 -2.04
C VAL A 78 -1.94 -16.06 -0.54
N ASP A 79 -1.15 -15.20 0.08
CA ASP A 79 -1.30 -14.78 1.47
C ASP A 79 -1.22 -13.25 1.57
N SER A 80 -1.72 -12.72 2.68
CA SER A 80 -1.65 -11.31 3.03
C SER A 80 -1.60 -11.16 4.54
N GLU A 81 -1.08 -10.03 5.01
CA GLU A 81 -1.15 -9.68 6.42
C GLU A 81 -2.62 -9.55 6.86
N PRO A 82 -2.99 -10.03 8.06
CA PRO A 82 -4.39 -10.03 8.51
C PRO A 82 -4.91 -8.64 8.87
N GLU A 83 -4.01 -7.68 9.14
CA GLU A 83 -4.33 -6.31 9.51
C GLU A 83 -3.54 -5.33 8.65
N PRO A 84 -4.14 -4.21 8.21
CA PRO A 84 -3.42 -3.17 7.49
C PRO A 84 -2.39 -2.48 8.41
N SER A 85 -1.37 -1.89 7.79
CA SER A 85 -0.29 -1.21 8.49
C SER A 85 -0.02 0.16 7.87
N ILE A 86 0.63 1.07 8.61
CA ILE A 86 0.88 2.41 8.07
C ILE A 86 2.15 2.43 7.23
N VAL A 87 2.00 2.83 5.97
CA VAL A 87 3.12 3.17 5.08
C VAL A 87 3.26 4.69 5.01
N ALA A 88 4.21 5.23 5.75
CA ALA A 88 4.50 6.65 5.76
C ALA A 88 5.51 7.03 4.67
N VAL A 89 5.15 8.00 3.83
CA VAL A 89 6.04 8.61 2.82
C VAL A 89 6.23 10.10 3.11
N ALA A 90 6.92 10.82 2.23
CA ALA A 90 7.34 12.20 2.49
C ALA A 90 6.18 13.15 2.88
N ASN A 91 5.04 13.06 2.18
CA ASN A 91 3.96 14.04 2.31
C ASN A 91 2.63 13.44 2.79
N VAL A 92 2.50 12.11 2.74
CA VAL A 92 1.27 11.38 3.07
C VAL A 92 1.60 10.05 3.77
N GLN A 93 0.55 9.41 4.29
CA GLN A 93 0.56 8.11 4.93
C GLN A 93 -0.55 7.27 4.30
N HIS A 94 -0.27 6.00 3.99
CA HIS A 94 -1.23 5.05 3.43
C HIS A 94 -1.49 3.90 4.39
N LEU A 95 -2.61 3.20 4.20
CA LEU A 95 -2.79 1.83 4.68
C LEU A 95 -2.28 0.85 3.63
#